data_AF-A0A7Z7B0E5-F1
#
_entry.id   AF-A0A7Z7B0E5-F1
#
_cell.length_a   1.000
_cell.length_b   1.000
_cell.length_c   1.000
_cell.angle_alpha   90.00
_cell.angle_beta   90.00
_cell.angle_gamma   90.00
#
_symmetry.space_group_name_H-M   'P 1'
#
loop_
_entity.id
_entity.type
_entity.pdbx_description
1 polymer ?
#
loop_
_entity_poly.entity_id
_entity_poly.type
_entity_poly.pdbx_seq_one_letter_code
_entity_poly.pdbx_strand_id
1 'polypeptide(L)'
;MDAIQFDEVFAEIVVNPLRKEGFRTEGKSLYMDDGRCQFAWARGGGRLSTRGTLAHIVAFRHSFLRGTSEQIHAKAPHAASDYPWVLSGEQLVGSLHTDWCFDPSRLMALPYGRFEYATLSRELAVTALQERRDAFLQYVSWFRNLNLTEAHSQIVAHTDQYWIARLWDTDYRAELKIDTPSS
;
A
#
# COMPACT_ATOMS: atom_id res chain seq x y z
N MET A 1 -10.16 -23.98 2.04
CA MET A 1 -10.85 -23.92 0.71
C MET A 1 -9.89 -24.03 -0.46
N ASP A 2 -10.39 -24.35 -1.66
CA ASP A 2 -9.56 -24.31 -2.88
C ASP A 2 -9.39 -22.87 -3.43
N ALA A 3 -8.58 -22.73 -4.48
CA ALA A 3 -8.25 -21.41 -5.04
C ALA A 3 -9.42 -20.75 -5.79
N ILE A 4 -10.30 -21.53 -6.41
CA ILE A 4 -11.46 -21.00 -7.16
C ILE A 4 -12.46 -20.43 -6.16
N GLN A 5 -12.80 -21.22 -5.14
CA GLN A 5 -13.67 -20.80 -4.05
C GLN A 5 -13.11 -19.58 -3.33
N PHE A 6 -11.80 -19.53 -3.09
CA PHE A 6 -11.17 -18.36 -2.48
C PHE A 6 -11.25 -17.12 -3.36
N ASP A 7 -10.96 -17.22 -4.66
CA ASP A 7 -11.00 -16.07 -5.57
C ASP A 7 -12.45 -15.53 -5.71
N GLU A 8 -13.49 -16.38 -5.63
CA GLU A 8 -14.90 -15.95 -5.54
C GLU A 8 -15.19 -15.15 -4.27
N VAL A 9 -14.81 -15.69 -3.10
CA VAL A 9 -14.99 -15.01 -1.80
C VAL A 9 -14.20 -13.70 -1.77
N PHE A 10 -12.98 -13.69 -2.27
CA PHE A 10 -12.14 -12.49 -2.35
C PHE A 10 -12.78 -11.44 -3.27
N ALA A 11 -13.36 -11.86 -4.39
CA ALA A 11 -14.06 -10.95 -5.30
C ALA A 11 -15.29 -10.32 -4.62
N GLU A 12 -16.09 -11.15 -3.95
CA GLU A 12 -17.29 -10.73 -3.22
C GLU A 12 -16.97 -9.74 -2.08
N ILE A 13 -15.99 -10.08 -1.24
CA ILE A 13 -15.72 -9.38 0.01
C ILE A 13 -14.77 -8.20 -0.16
N VAL A 14 -13.79 -8.28 -1.07
CA VAL A 14 -12.73 -7.28 -1.22
C VAL A 14 -12.88 -6.51 -2.53
N VAL A 15 -12.87 -7.20 -3.68
CA VAL A 15 -12.81 -6.53 -4.99
C VAL A 15 -14.06 -5.68 -5.25
N ASN A 16 -15.25 -6.27 -5.13
CA ASN A 16 -16.49 -5.59 -5.47
C ASN A 16 -16.77 -4.37 -4.58
N PRO A 17 -16.57 -4.44 -3.24
CA PRO A 17 -16.66 -3.26 -2.38
C PRO A 17 -15.62 -2.20 -2.75
N LEU A 18 -14.33 -2.56 -2.91
CA LEU A 18 -13.30 -1.58 -3.23
C LEU A 18 -13.49 -0.93 -4.61
N ARG A 19 -14.09 -1.64 -5.57
CA ARG A 19 -14.49 -1.02 -6.86
C ARG A 19 -15.49 0.12 -6.68
N LYS A 20 -16.42 0.01 -5.72
CA LYS A 20 -17.37 1.09 -5.41
C LYS A 20 -16.67 2.31 -4.79
N GLU A 21 -15.53 2.09 -4.15
CA GLU A 21 -14.65 3.14 -3.60
C GLU A 21 -13.70 3.75 -4.65
N GLY A 22 -13.75 3.30 -5.91
CA GLY A 22 -12.92 3.83 -7.01
C GLY A 22 -11.69 3.00 -7.35
N PHE A 23 -11.46 1.87 -6.68
CA PHE A 23 -10.37 0.95 -7.05
C PHE A 23 -10.65 0.25 -8.38
N ARG A 24 -9.60 0.10 -9.18
CA ARG A 24 -9.60 -0.62 -10.44
C ARG A 24 -8.79 -1.90 -10.28
N THR A 25 -9.23 -2.95 -10.95
CA THR A 25 -8.50 -4.22 -10.95
C THR A 25 -7.47 -4.22 -12.08
N GLU A 26 -6.23 -4.53 -11.75
CA GLU A 26 -5.18 -4.81 -12.73
C GLU A 26 -4.55 -6.17 -12.40
N GLY A 27 -4.85 -7.17 -13.25
CA GLY A 27 -4.58 -8.56 -12.95
C GLY A 27 -5.37 -9.04 -11.71
N LYS A 28 -4.66 -9.49 -10.67
CA LYS A 28 -5.27 -9.85 -9.38
C LYS A 28 -5.17 -8.72 -8.33
N SER A 29 -4.49 -7.63 -8.64
CA SER A 29 -4.26 -6.51 -7.72
C SER A 29 -5.31 -5.42 -7.90
N LEU A 30 -5.45 -4.56 -6.89
CA LEU A 30 -6.35 -3.41 -6.90
C LEU A 30 -5.56 -2.13 -6.75
N TYR A 31 -5.87 -1.13 -7.57
CA TYR A 31 -5.19 0.16 -7.56
C TYR A 31 -6.20 1.30 -7.63
N MET A 32 -5.91 2.41 -6.96
CA MET A 32 -6.72 3.62 -7.01
C MET A 32 -5.80 4.84 -7.13
N ASP A 33 -6.29 5.83 -7.88
CA ASP A 33 -5.73 7.16 -7.97
C ASP A 33 -6.89 8.14 -7.83
N ASP A 34 -6.86 9.00 -6.80
CA ASP A 34 -7.86 10.03 -6.56
C ASP A 34 -7.36 11.45 -6.89
N GLY A 35 -6.26 11.55 -7.65
CA GLY A 35 -5.61 12.78 -8.08
C GLY A 35 -4.56 13.28 -7.11
N ARG A 36 -4.77 13.11 -5.79
CA ARG A 36 -3.81 13.52 -4.75
C ARG A 36 -3.02 12.33 -4.20
N CYS A 37 -3.68 11.20 -4.05
CA CYS A 37 -3.11 10.00 -3.45
C CYS A 37 -3.30 8.81 -4.39
N GLN A 38 -2.33 7.90 -4.35
CA GLN A 38 -2.33 6.64 -5.07
C GLN A 38 -2.22 5.50 -4.07
N PHE A 39 -3.01 4.46 -4.32
CA PHE A 39 -3.25 3.37 -3.39
C PHE A 39 -3.13 2.03 -4.13
N ALA A 40 -2.60 1.03 -3.44
CA ALA A 40 -2.58 -0.33 -3.94
C ALA A 40 -2.94 -1.33 -2.85
N TRP A 41 -3.71 -2.35 -3.24
CA TRP A 41 -3.70 -3.65 -2.60
C TRP A 41 -3.16 -4.64 -3.63
N ALA A 42 -1.86 -4.90 -3.55
CA ALA A 42 -1.16 -5.71 -4.51
C ALA A 42 -1.08 -7.18 -4.06
N ARG A 43 -1.47 -8.11 -4.95
CA ARG A 43 -1.29 -9.55 -4.74
C ARG A 43 0.08 -9.97 -5.24
N GLY A 44 0.83 -10.64 -4.38
CA GLY A 44 2.13 -11.23 -4.71
C GLY A 44 1.97 -12.39 -5.69
N GLY A 45 2.79 -12.40 -6.75
CA GLY A 45 2.84 -13.46 -7.75
C GLY A 45 4.20 -14.14 -7.81
N GLY A 46 4.40 -15.01 -8.82
CA GLY A 46 5.69 -15.65 -9.09
C GLY A 46 6.23 -16.40 -7.88
N ARG A 47 7.42 -16.00 -7.40
CA ARG A 47 8.09 -16.61 -6.23
C ARG A 47 7.32 -16.50 -4.92
N LEU A 48 6.35 -15.58 -4.84
CA LEU A 48 5.47 -15.41 -3.66
C LEU A 48 4.22 -16.29 -3.73
N SER A 49 3.93 -16.91 -4.88
CA SER A 49 2.77 -17.77 -5.06
C SER A 49 2.99 -19.10 -4.34
N THR A 50 2.20 -19.35 -3.29
CA THR A 50 2.17 -20.63 -2.58
C THR A 50 0.74 -21.15 -2.57
N ARG A 51 0.55 -22.42 -2.94
CA ARG A 51 -0.79 -23.04 -3.01
C ARG A 51 -1.49 -22.90 -1.67
N GLY A 52 -2.74 -22.45 -1.70
CA GLY A 52 -3.53 -22.31 -0.47
C GLY A 52 -3.27 -21.04 0.33
N THR A 53 -2.46 -20.14 -0.21
CA THR A 53 -2.11 -18.87 0.46
C THR A 53 -2.26 -17.69 -0.48
N LEU A 54 -2.63 -16.56 0.08
CA LEU A 54 -2.58 -15.26 -0.57
C LEU A 54 -1.37 -14.50 -0.04
N ALA A 55 -0.40 -14.22 -0.91
CA ALA A 55 0.61 -13.21 -0.63
C ALA A 55 0.06 -11.82 -0.99
N HIS A 56 0.13 -10.84 -0.09
CA HIS A 56 -0.35 -9.49 -0.40
C HIS A 56 0.31 -8.38 0.41
N ILE A 57 0.25 -7.17 -0.14
CA ILE A 57 0.76 -5.95 0.48
C ILE A 57 -0.21 -4.81 0.16
N VAL A 58 -0.33 -3.85 1.07
CA VAL A 58 -1.04 -2.60 0.86
C VAL A 58 -0.03 -1.45 0.83
N ALA A 59 -0.27 -0.48 -0.05
CA ALA A 59 0.70 0.57 -0.33
C ALA A 59 0.04 1.92 -0.65
N PHE A 60 0.68 3.01 -0.24
CA PHE A 60 0.15 4.37 -0.30
C PHE A 60 1.25 5.36 -0.66
N ARG A 61 0.91 6.36 -1.48
CA ARG A 61 1.79 7.46 -1.84
C ARG A 61 0.99 8.69 -2.22
N HIS A 62 1.59 9.86 -2.09
CA HIS A 62 1.11 11.04 -2.79
C HIS A 62 1.46 10.94 -4.28
N SER A 63 0.58 11.44 -5.15
CA SER A 63 0.67 11.29 -6.61
C SER A 63 1.83 12.07 -7.24
N PHE A 64 2.27 13.16 -6.60
CA PHE A 64 3.37 14.01 -7.09
C PHE A 64 4.77 13.41 -6.87
N LEU A 65 4.88 12.36 -6.05
CA LEU A 65 6.17 11.74 -5.78
C LEU A 65 6.73 11.09 -7.05
N ARG A 66 8.05 11.08 -7.21
CA ARG A 66 8.74 10.24 -8.20
C ARG A 66 8.85 8.79 -7.73
N GLY A 67 8.86 7.83 -8.65
CA GLY A 67 9.18 6.42 -8.36
C GLY A 67 10.68 6.15 -8.35
N THR A 68 11.06 4.87 -8.25
CA THR A 68 12.47 4.45 -8.29
C THR A 68 13.12 4.69 -9.66
N SER A 69 12.33 4.93 -10.70
CA SER A 69 12.79 5.37 -12.03
C SER A 69 13.00 6.89 -12.13
N GLU A 70 12.84 7.61 -11.01
CA GLU A 70 12.90 9.07 -10.92
C GLU A 70 11.85 9.81 -11.76
N GLN A 71 10.81 9.11 -12.21
CA GLN A 71 9.67 9.68 -12.92
C GLN A 71 8.43 9.72 -12.02
N ILE A 72 7.62 10.77 -12.17
CA ILE A 72 6.30 10.84 -11.53
C ILE A 72 5.37 9.89 -12.27
N HIS A 73 4.59 9.10 -11.52
CA HIS A 73 3.66 8.17 -12.14
C HIS A 73 2.31 8.83 -12.38
N ALA A 74 1.85 8.79 -13.64
CA ALA A 74 0.52 9.28 -14.02
C ALA A 74 -0.64 8.43 -13.44
N LYS A 75 -0.34 7.24 -12.91
CA LYS A 75 -1.27 6.32 -12.24
C LYS A 75 -0.54 5.60 -11.11
N ALA A 76 -1.29 5.04 -10.17
CA ALA A 76 -0.75 4.20 -9.10
C ALA A 76 0.23 3.13 -9.65
N PRO A 77 1.50 3.11 -9.23
CA PRO A 77 2.50 2.17 -9.76
C PRO A 77 2.25 0.73 -9.33
N HIS A 78 2.74 -0.22 -10.11
CA HIS A 78 2.64 -1.64 -9.75
C HIS A 78 3.76 -2.11 -8.82
N ALA A 79 4.93 -1.46 -8.88
CA ALA A 79 6.05 -1.79 -8.02
C ALA A 79 5.80 -1.21 -6.62
N ALA A 80 5.70 -2.09 -5.63
CA ALA A 80 5.49 -1.67 -4.24
C ALA A 80 6.65 -0.81 -3.70
N SER A 81 7.86 -0.92 -4.28
CA SER A 81 9.02 -0.08 -3.96
C SER A 81 8.83 1.40 -4.32
N ASP A 82 7.86 1.74 -5.18
CA ASP A 82 7.53 3.12 -5.54
C ASP A 82 6.61 3.81 -4.52
N TYR A 83 6.24 3.12 -3.45
CA TYR A 83 5.37 3.64 -2.39
C TYR A 83 6.17 3.81 -1.10
N PRO A 84 6.12 4.98 -0.44
CA PRO A 84 6.80 5.13 0.85
C PRO A 84 6.11 4.33 1.97
N TRP A 85 4.78 4.34 2.02
CA TRP A 85 4.02 3.67 3.06
C TRP A 85 3.55 2.31 2.57
N VAL A 86 4.21 1.25 3.07
CA VAL A 86 3.89 -0.13 2.75
C VAL A 86 3.67 -0.95 4.02
N LEU A 87 2.64 -1.80 4.01
CA LEU A 87 2.31 -2.74 5.10
C LEU A 87 1.81 -4.06 4.52
N SER A 88 2.08 -5.16 5.21
CA SER A 88 1.33 -6.40 4.93
C SER A 88 -0.14 -6.23 5.33
N GLY A 89 -1.04 -6.99 4.70
CA GLY A 89 -2.42 -7.01 5.16
C GLY A 89 -2.58 -7.61 6.57
N GLU A 90 -1.67 -8.48 6.99
CA GLU A 90 -1.61 -9.02 8.35
C GLU A 90 -1.23 -7.96 9.38
N GLN A 91 -0.20 -7.16 9.10
CA GLN A 91 0.17 -6.04 9.98
C GLN A 91 -0.92 -4.98 10.05
N LEU A 92 -1.73 -4.86 9.00
CA LEU A 92 -2.78 -3.86 8.95
C LEU A 92 -3.92 -4.15 9.94
N VAL A 93 -4.28 -5.43 10.11
CA VAL A 93 -5.34 -5.82 11.05
C VAL A 93 -4.86 -5.59 12.49
N GLY A 94 -5.60 -4.76 13.22
CA GLY A 94 -5.29 -4.42 14.61
C GLY A 94 -4.20 -3.36 14.80
N SER A 95 -3.62 -2.84 13.72
CA SER A 95 -2.72 -1.68 13.79
C SER A 95 -3.46 -0.36 14.00
N LEU A 96 -2.73 0.63 14.52
CA LEU A 96 -3.20 1.98 14.76
C LEU A 96 -2.46 2.97 13.86
N HIS A 97 -2.94 4.22 13.82
CA HIS A 97 -2.31 5.29 13.02
C HIS A 97 -0.82 5.50 13.35
N THR A 98 -0.41 5.22 14.59
CA THR A 98 1.00 5.32 15.01
C THR A 98 1.90 4.26 14.38
N ASP A 99 1.34 3.15 13.90
CA ASP A 99 2.08 2.07 13.23
C ASP A 99 2.25 2.34 11.72
N TRP A 100 1.47 3.28 11.19
CA TRP A 100 1.35 3.61 9.77
C TRP A 100 2.39 4.65 9.33
N CYS A 101 3.61 4.52 9.81
CA CYS A 101 4.70 5.42 9.47
C CYS A 101 5.49 4.96 8.24
N PHE A 102 6.17 5.91 7.61
CA PHE A 102 7.22 5.62 6.64
C PHE A 102 8.35 4.87 7.35
N ASP A 103 8.73 3.72 6.78
CA ASP A 103 9.85 2.91 7.24
C ASP A 103 10.61 2.39 6.02
N PRO A 104 11.79 2.94 5.71
CA PRO A 104 12.54 2.58 4.52
C PRO A 104 13.06 1.14 4.55
N SER A 105 13.17 0.51 5.73
CA SER A 105 13.58 -0.91 5.82
C SER A 105 12.57 -1.83 5.14
N ARG A 106 11.28 -1.45 5.15
CA ARG A 106 10.19 -2.18 4.45
C ARG A 106 10.32 -2.10 2.93
N LEU A 107 11.06 -1.14 2.39
CA LEU A 107 11.32 -1.07 0.95
C LEU A 107 12.45 -1.99 0.53
N MET A 108 13.38 -2.29 1.44
CA MET A 108 14.48 -3.23 1.18
C MET A 108 14.00 -4.69 1.27
N ALA A 109 13.03 -4.95 2.13
CA ALA A 109 12.35 -6.24 2.26
C ALA A 109 10.84 -6.01 2.31
N LEU A 110 10.21 -6.02 1.13
CA LEU A 110 8.77 -5.76 1.00
C LEU A 110 7.96 -6.67 1.92
N PRO A 111 7.16 -6.10 2.84
CA PRO A 111 6.41 -6.86 3.83
C PRO A 111 5.18 -7.51 3.17
N TYR A 112 5.40 -8.50 2.32
CA TYR A 112 4.30 -9.32 1.81
C TYR A 112 3.77 -10.19 2.94
N GLY A 113 2.54 -9.89 3.30
CA GLY A 113 1.70 -10.69 4.14
C GLY A 113 1.35 -12.04 3.54
N ARG A 114 1.04 -13.03 4.39
CA ARG A 114 0.59 -14.36 3.97
C ARG A 114 -0.71 -14.73 4.67
N PHE A 115 -1.77 -14.81 3.88
CA PHE A 115 -3.08 -15.26 4.34
C PHE A 115 -3.35 -16.71 3.90
N GLU A 116 -3.35 -17.65 4.85
CA GLU A 116 -3.54 -19.08 4.59
C GLU A 116 -5.02 -19.45 4.46
N TYR A 117 -5.58 -19.34 3.26
CA TYR A 117 -6.99 -19.67 3.03
C TYR A 117 -7.27 -21.18 2.91
N ALA A 118 -6.28 -22.01 2.59
CA ALA A 118 -6.50 -23.45 2.37
C ALA A 118 -7.10 -24.16 3.59
N THR A 119 -6.74 -23.71 4.78
CA THR A 119 -7.16 -24.28 6.07
C THR A 119 -8.50 -23.71 6.57
N LEU A 120 -9.01 -22.66 5.92
CA LEU A 120 -10.22 -21.96 6.37
C LEU A 120 -11.49 -22.51 5.70
N SER A 121 -12.58 -22.46 6.47
CA SER A 121 -13.95 -22.51 5.94
C SER A 121 -14.30 -21.21 5.22
N ARG A 122 -15.41 -21.21 4.46
CA ARG A 122 -15.87 -20.00 3.76
C ARG A 122 -16.15 -18.87 4.74
N GLU A 123 -16.84 -19.17 5.84
CA GLU A 123 -17.24 -18.20 6.86
C GLU A 123 -16.01 -17.54 7.49
N LEU A 124 -15.01 -18.33 7.89
CA LEU A 124 -13.78 -17.82 8.48
C LEU A 124 -12.99 -16.94 7.50
N ALA A 125 -12.92 -17.32 6.22
CA ALA A 125 -12.26 -16.48 5.23
C ALA A 125 -13.03 -15.19 4.96
N VAL A 126 -14.37 -15.23 4.93
CA VAL A 126 -15.20 -14.02 4.80
C VAL A 126 -14.89 -13.05 5.93
N THR A 127 -14.97 -13.49 7.19
CA THR A 127 -14.66 -12.64 8.35
C THR A 127 -13.25 -12.07 8.28
N ALA A 128 -12.25 -12.93 8.03
CA ALA A 128 -10.85 -12.50 7.98
C ALA A 128 -10.55 -11.52 6.83
N LEU A 129 -11.25 -11.63 5.70
CA LEU A 129 -11.14 -10.69 4.57
C LEU A 129 -11.90 -9.39 4.83
N GLN A 130 -13.04 -9.44 5.52
CA GLN A 130 -13.78 -8.25 5.96
C GLN A 130 -12.91 -7.41 6.91
N GLU A 131 -12.29 -8.03 7.92
CA GLU A 131 -11.38 -7.33 8.85
C GLU A 131 -10.23 -6.62 8.10
N ARG A 132 -9.59 -7.32 7.16
CA ARG A 132 -8.51 -6.73 6.34
C ARG A 132 -9.01 -5.60 5.46
N ARG A 133 -10.18 -5.74 4.84
CA ARG A 133 -10.79 -4.68 4.01
C ARG A 133 -11.11 -3.45 4.85
N ASP A 134 -11.71 -3.64 6.01
CA ASP A 134 -12.14 -2.54 6.86
C ASP A 134 -10.91 -1.80 7.43
N ALA A 135 -9.87 -2.54 7.85
CA ALA A 135 -8.59 -1.95 8.24
C ALA A 135 -7.92 -1.21 7.07
N PHE A 136 -7.96 -1.76 5.84
CA PHE A 136 -7.47 -1.08 4.65
C PHE A 136 -8.22 0.21 4.35
N LEU A 137 -9.54 0.23 4.49
CA LEU A 137 -10.34 1.45 4.28
C LEU A 137 -10.08 2.50 5.37
N GLN A 138 -9.85 2.09 6.62
CA GLN A 138 -9.39 3.00 7.67
C GLN A 138 -8.03 3.61 7.31
N TYR A 139 -7.11 2.79 6.78
CA TYR A 139 -5.80 3.27 6.36
C TYR A 139 -5.87 4.22 5.16
N VAL A 140 -6.71 3.93 4.17
CA VAL A 140 -7.04 4.85 3.06
C VAL A 140 -7.57 6.18 3.59
N SER A 141 -8.51 6.13 4.52
CA SER A 141 -9.11 7.32 5.14
C SER A 141 -8.06 8.15 5.89
N TRP A 142 -7.23 7.51 6.71
CA TRP A 142 -6.13 8.19 7.40
C TRP A 142 -5.15 8.83 6.41
N PHE A 143 -4.70 8.09 5.40
CA PHE A 143 -3.69 8.59 4.46
C PHE A 143 -4.19 9.80 3.66
N ARG A 144 -5.48 9.82 3.29
CA ARG A 144 -6.10 11.00 2.66
C ARG A 144 -6.06 12.25 3.54
N ASN A 145 -6.10 12.06 4.85
CA ASN A 145 -6.07 13.14 5.84
C ASN A 145 -4.65 13.43 6.36
N LEU A 146 -3.65 12.64 5.98
CA LEU A 146 -2.27 12.86 6.36
C LEU A 146 -1.79 14.21 5.79
N ASN A 147 -1.37 15.10 6.68
CA ASN A 147 -0.84 16.39 6.29
C ASN A 147 0.49 16.20 5.53
N LEU A 148 0.71 16.96 4.45
CA LEU A 148 1.97 16.96 3.72
C LEU A 148 3.18 17.27 4.61
N THR A 149 3.04 18.19 5.58
CA THR A 149 4.12 18.48 6.54
C THR A 149 4.44 17.28 7.42
N GLU A 150 3.40 16.55 7.87
CA GLU A 150 3.57 15.35 8.69
C GLU A 150 4.20 14.22 7.86
N ALA A 151 3.68 13.96 6.67
CA ALA A 151 4.24 13.00 5.72
C ALA A 151 5.71 13.29 5.42
N HIS A 152 6.04 14.56 5.16
CA HIS A 152 7.41 15.01 4.91
C HIS A 152 8.32 14.80 6.13
N SER A 153 7.83 15.08 7.34
CA SER A 153 8.60 14.87 8.57
C SER A 153 9.01 13.41 8.79
N GLN A 154 8.17 12.46 8.37
CA GLN A 154 8.51 11.04 8.42
C GLN A 154 9.63 10.70 7.42
N ILE A 155 9.58 11.29 6.22
CA ILE A 155 10.55 11.03 5.14
C ILE A 155 11.93 11.65 5.44
N VAL A 156 11.94 12.91 5.88
CA VAL A 156 13.18 13.68 6.06
C VAL A 156 14.11 13.06 7.12
N ALA A 157 13.55 12.33 8.09
CA ALA A 157 14.31 11.63 9.12
C ALA A 157 15.25 10.54 8.57
N HIS A 158 15.10 10.15 7.30
CA HIS A 158 15.84 9.05 6.68
C HIS A 158 16.68 9.45 5.45
N THR A 159 16.77 10.74 5.13
CA THR A 159 17.45 11.25 3.93
C THR A 159 18.95 10.98 3.92
N ASP A 160 19.60 10.96 5.08
CA ASP A 160 21.03 10.66 5.17
C ASP A 160 21.36 9.22 4.78
N GLN A 161 20.42 8.30 4.99
CA GLN A 161 20.64 6.85 4.86
C GLN A 161 20.06 6.27 3.57
N TYR A 162 18.99 6.85 3.04
CA TYR A 162 18.24 6.26 1.92
C TYR A 162 18.12 7.24 0.75
N TRP A 163 18.64 6.84 -0.41
CA TRP A 163 18.57 7.65 -1.64
C TRP A 163 17.12 7.96 -2.05
N ILE A 164 16.21 7.01 -1.91
CA ILE A 164 14.80 7.19 -2.26
C ILE A 164 14.10 8.17 -1.31
N ALA A 165 14.53 8.23 -0.04
CA ALA A 165 14.04 9.23 0.90
C ALA A 165 14.51 10.64 0.51
N ARG A 166 15.74 10.82 -0.02
CA ARG A 166 16.19 12.12 -0.58
C ARG A 166 15.40 12.54 -1.80
N LEU A 167 15.07 11.58 -2.67
CA LEU A 167 14.25 11.83 -3.84
C LEU A 167 12.87 12.38 -3.42
N TRP A 168 12.21 11.70 -2.48
CA TRP A 168 10.91 12.11 -1.98
C TRP A 168 10.97 13.38 -1.12
N ASP A 169 12.02 13.61 -0.34
CA ASP A 169 12.25 14.89 0.36
C ASP A 169 12.26 16.07 -0.63
N THR A 170 12.93 15.91 -1.78
CA THR A 170 12.95 16.93 -2.83
C THR A 170 11.53 17.20 -3.36
N ASP A 171 10.74 16.16 -3.59
CA ASP A 171 9.37 16.28 -4.07
C ASP A 171 8.46 16.96 -3.04
N TYR A 172 8.58 16.60 -1.76
CA TYR A 172 7.82 17.24 -0.68
C TYR A 172 8.19 18.71 -0.50
N ARG A 173 9.48 19.06 -0.58
CA ARG A 173 9.91 20.48 -0.49
C ARG A 173 9.34 21.32 -1.62
N ALA A 174 9.29 20.78 -2.83
CA ALA A 174 8.70 21.45 -3.98
C ALA A 174 7.19 21.73 -3.76
N GLU A 175 6.44 20.73 -3.29
CA GLU A 175 5.01 20.87 -2.99
C GLU A 175 4.72 21.80 -1.79
N LEU A 176 5.54 21.70 -0.74
CA LEU A 176 5.42 22.54 0.46
C LEU A 176 5.98 23.96 0.26
N LYS A 177 6.61 24.24 -0.89
CA LYS A 177 7.29 25.51 -1.21
C LYS A 177 8.34 25.88 -0.16
N ILE A 178 9.08 24.88 0.29
CA ILE A 178 10.19 25.06 1.23
C ILE A 178 11.44 25.29 0.38
N ASP A 179 12.05 26.48 0.49
CA ASP A 179 13.30 26.77 -0.21
C ASP A 179 14.39 25.78 0.21
N THR A 180 15.07 25.20 -0.77
CA THR A 180 16.27 24.40 -0.53
C THR A 180 17.38 25.37 -0.14
N PRO A 181 18.03 25.22 1.03
CA PRO A 181 19.21 26.03 1.33
C PRO A 181 20.23 25.79 0.23
N SER A 182 20.71 26.87 -0.39
CA SER A 182 21.77 26.80 -1.40
C SER A 182 23.03 26.26 -0.74
N SER A 183 23.44 25.07 -1.12
CA SER A 183 24.73 24.47 -0.76
C SER A 183 25.89 25.28 -1.31
#